data_AF-A0A969MN85-F1
#
_entry.id   AF-A0A969MN85-F1
#
_cell.length_a   1.000
_cell.length_b   1.000
_cell.length_c   1.000
_cell.angle_alpha   90.00
_cell.angle_beta   90.00
_cell.angle_gamma   90.00
#
_symmetry.space_group_name_H-M   'P 1'
#
loop_
_entity.id
_entity.type
_entity.pdbx_description
1 polymer ?
#
loop_
_entity_poly.entity_id
_entity_poly.type
_entity_poly.pdbx_seq_one_letter_code
_entity_poly.pdbx_strand_id
1 'polypeptide(L)'
;MDFSAVCDRKDFSKSHFVEGKIQRTELDSELQTLLQDLQGLEKVNWYASSGYWEDAIRELAKLSPNNETRQAWRELLQSGNIRSEAIEAYPPLPVELQPLYSGSTR
;
A
#
# COMPACT_ATOMS: atom_id res chain seq x y z
N MET A 1 20.89 1.01 1.14
CA MET A 1 20.09 -0.24 1.02
C MET A 1 19.16 0.05 -0.11
N ASP A 2 19.27 -0.73 -1.16
CA ASP A 2 18.92 -0.24 -2.49
C ASP A 2 17.77 -1.09 -3.01
N PHE A 3 16.70 -0.42 -3.43
CA PHE A 3 15.52 -1.10 -3.97
C PHE A 3 15.40 -0.76 -5.45
N SER A 4 15.23 -1.80 -6.27
CA SER A 4 14.99 -1.69 -7.70
C SER A 4 13.70 -2.40 -8.08
N ALA A 5 12.77 -1.68 -8.70
CA ALA A 5 11.58 -2.27 -9.30
C ALA A 5 11.86 -2.57 -10.78
N VAL A 6 11.81 -3.84 -11.16
CA VAL A 6 11.98 -4.28 -12.54
C VAL A 6 10.63 -4.23 -13.25
N CYS A 7 10.42 -3.18 -14.04
CA CYS A 7 9.18 -2.98 -14.79
C CYS A 7 9.17 -3.76 -16.12
N ASP A 8 10.34 -3.94 -16.75
CA ASP A 8 10.51 -4.71 -17.98
C ASP A 8 11.66 -5.72 -17.81
N ARG A 9 11.34 -7.02 -17.86
CA ARG A 9 12.32 -8.10 -17.64
C ARG A 9 13.29 -8.29 -18.81
N LYS A 10 13.02 -7.69 -19.97
CA LYS A 10 13.87 -7.76 -21.17
C LYS A 10 14.75 -6.51 -21.33
N ASP A 11 14.42 -5.44 -20.61
CA ASP A 11 15.13 -4.16 -20.68
C ASP A 11 15.21 -3.50 -19.29
N PHE A 12 16.29 -3.80 -18.58
CA PHE A 12 16.53 -3.30 -17.23
C PHE A 12 16.84 -1.80 -17.19
N SER A 13 17.13 -1.14 -18.33
CA SER A 13 17.39 0.30 -18.38
C SER A 13 16.16 1.15 -17.98
N LYS A 14 14.97 0.54 -18.01
CA LYS A 14 13.71 1.15 -17.56
C LYS A 14 13.39 0.88 -16.10
N SER A 15 14.26 0.19 -15.36
CA SER A 15 14.03 -0.09 -13.95
C SER A 15 14.18 1.18 -13.12
N HIS A 16 13.24 1.42 -12.22
CA HIS A 16 13.33 2.54 -11.29
C HIS A 16 14.19 2.15 -10.10
N PHE A 17 15.22 2.95 -9.82
CA PHE A 17 16.15 2.77 -8.71
C PHE A 17 15.90 3.83 -7.65
N VAL A 18 15.82 3.42 -6.39
CA VAL A 18 15.71 4.31 -5.23
C VAL A 18 16.71 3.88 -4.16
N GLU A 19 17.46 4.84 -3.65
CA GLU A 19 18.42 4.66 -2.57
C GLU A 19 17.80 5.13 -1.25
N GLY A 20 17.91 4.30 -0.22
CA GLY A 20 17.37 4.60 1.11
C GLY A 20 18.29 4.13 2.24
N LYS A 21 18.11 4.74 3.42
CA LYS A 21 18.78 4.36 4.67
C LYS A 21 17.74 3.96 5.71
N ILE A 22 17.87 2.75 6.25
CA ILE A 22 17.09 2.32 7.41
C ILE A 22 17.87 2.68 8.66
N GLN A 23 17.26 3.44 9.55
CA GLN A 23 17.78 3.70 10.88
C GLN A 23 16.83 3.11 11.91
N ARG A 24 17.36 2.23 12.77
CA ARG A 24 16.61 1.77 13.94
C ARG A 24 16.77 2.81 15.04
N THR A 25 15.65 3.27 15.55
CA THR A 25 15.56 4.11 16.74
C THR A 25 14.85 3.32 17.82
N GLU A 26 15.41 3.33 19.03
CA GLU A 26 14.73 2.77 20.20
C GLU A 26 13.44 3.54 20.46
N LEU A 27 12.36 2.83 20.82
CA LEU A 27 11.13 3.47 21.26
C LEU A 27 11.33 3.99 22.68
N ASP A 28 11.03 5.27 22.90
CA ASP A 28 10.96 5.79 24.26
C ASP A 28 9.79 5.14 25.03
N SER A 29 9.85 5.20 26.37
CA SER A 29 8.88 4.52 27.23
C SER A 29 7.45 5.06 27.10
N GLU A 30 7.29 6.36 26.82
CA GLU A 30 5.97 6.98 26.67
C GLU A 30 5.30 6.49 25.38
N LEU A 31 6.07 6.42 24.29
CA LEU A 31 5.62 5.87 23.03
C LEU A 31 5.29 4.37 23.13
N GLN A 32 6.06 3.60 23.88
CA GLN A 32 5.74 2.18 24.13
C GLN A 32 4.40 2.02 24.85
N THR A 33 4.16 2.80 25.91
CA THR A 33 2.89 2.76 26.64
C THR A 33 1.72 3.16 25.74
N LEU A 34 1.85 4.26 24.99
CA LEU A 34 0.84 4.71 24.04
C LEU A 34 0.47 3.60 23.03
N LEU A 35 1.48 2.96 22.44
CA LEU A 35 1.25 1.89 21.45
C LEU A 35 0.64 0.62 22.04
N GLN A 36 0.82 0.36 23.34
CA GLN A 36 0.18 -0.75 24.04
C GLN A 36 -1.29 -0.49 24.33
N ASP A 37 -1.64 0.77 24.62
CA ASP A 37 -3.01 1.18 24.95
C ASP A 37 -3.90 1.28 23.71
N LEU A 38 -3.34 1.68 22.56
CA LEU A 38 -4.07 1.78 21.30
C LEU A 38 -4.50 0.41 20.76
N GLN A 39 -5.76 0.28 20.36
CA GLN A 39 -6.33 -0.97 19.83
C GLN A 39 -7.17 -0.76 18.57
N GLY A 40 -7.36 -1.83 17.80
CA GLY A 40 -8.26 -1.83 16.64
C GLY A 40 -7.93 -0.75 15.61
N LEU A 41 -8.97 -0.06 15.13
CA LEU A 41 -8.83 1.02 14.15
C LEU A 41 -8.15 2.27 14.73
N GLU A 42 -8.17 2.47 16.05
CA GLU A 42 -7.49 3.60 16.69
C GLU A 42 -5.97 3.50 16.47
N LYS A 43 -5.42 2.29 16.65
CA LYS A 43 -4.01 2.00 16.39
C LYS A 43 -3.64 2.18 14.91
N VAL A 44 -4.52 1.74 14.01
CA VAL A 44 -4.35 1.93 12.56
C VAL A 44 -4.28 3.42 12.22
N ASN A 45 -5.21 4.22 12.75
CA ASN A 45 -5.28 5.66 12.50
C ASN A 45 -4.07 6.39 13.08
N TRP A 46 -3.60 5.98 14.26
CA TRP A 46 -2.41 6.55 14.87
C TRP A 46 -1.17 6.35 13.98
N TYR A 47 -0.95 5.11 13.51
CA TYR A 47 0.18 4.83 12.60
C TYR A 47 0.06 5.59 11.28
N ALA A 48 -1.14 5.62 10.67
CA ALA A 48 -1.38 6.31 9.40
C ALA A 48 -1.12 7.82 9.51
N SER A 49 -1.67 8.46 10.54
CA SER A 49 -1.50 9.90 10.77
C SER A 49 -0.08 10.29 11.19
N SER A 50 0.67 9.37 11.80
CA SER A 50 2.06 9.57 12.20
C SER A 50 3.07 9.27 11.07
N GLY A 51 2.60 8.91 9.87
CA GLY A 51 3.45 8.62 8.71
C GLY A 51 4.03 7.20 8.67
N TYR A 52 3.66 6.33 9.62
CA TYR A 52 4.04 4.92 9.66
C TYR A 52 3.07 4.09 8.81
N TRP A 53 3.01 4.40 7.51
CA TRP A 53 2.04 3.81 6.59
C TRP A 53 2.13 2.28 6.50
N GLU A 54 3.34 1.72 6.53
CA GLU A 54 3.55 0.26 6.53
C GLU A 54 2.96 -0.41 7.79
N ASP A 55 3.19 0.19 8.96
CA ASP A 55 2.66 -0.32 10.23
C ASP A 55 1.13 -0.18 10.28
N ALA A 56 0.57 0.89 9.72
CA ALA A 56 -0.88 1.03 9.57
C ALA A 56 -1.49 -0.10 8.73
N ILE A 57 -0.85 -0.46 7.60
CA ILE A 57 -1.28 -1.60 6.76
C ILE A 57 -1.21 -2.90 7.57
N ARG A 58 -0.10 -3.10 8.29
CA ARG A 58 0.14 -4.31 9.07
C ARG A 58 -0.88 -4.48 10.20
N GLU A 59 -1.23 -3.41 10.91
CA GLU A 59 -2.26 -3.46 11.94
C GLU A 59 -3.65 -3.65 11.36
N LEU A 60 -3.98 -2.97 10.25
CA LEU A 60 -5.28 -3.11 9.61
C LEU A 60 -5.52 -4.53 9.09
N ALA A 61 -4.48 -5.20 8.58
CA ALA A 61 -4.52 -6.59 8.12
C ALA A 61 -4.83 -7.61 9.23
N LYS A 62 -4.64 -7.25 10.50
CA LYS A 62 -4.99 -8.12 11.65
C LYS A 62 -6.47 -8.05 12.02
N LEU A 63 -7.18 -7.01 11.55
CA LEU A 63 -8.57 -6.79 11.93
C LEU A 63 -9.52 -7.64 11.08
N SER A 64 -10.58 -8.15 11.72
CA SER A 64 -11.62 -8.92 11.01
C SER A 64 -12.35 -8.05 9.98
N PRO A 65 -12.61 -8.57 8.76
CA PRO A 65 -13.34 -7.83 7.74
C PRO A 65 -14.74 -7.44 8.19
N ASN A 66 -15.05 -6.15 8.11
CA ASN A 66 -16.36 -5.56 8.33
C ASN A 66 -16.52 -4.31 7.44
N ASN A 67 -17.55 -3.50 7.63
CA ASN A 67 -17.73 -2.28 6.84
C ASN A 67 -16.67 -1.21 7.15
N GLU A 68 -16.30 -1.06 8.42
CA GLU A 68 -15.35 -0.04 8.89
C GLU A 68 -13.93 -0.32 8.42
N THR A 69 -13.47 -1.56 8.56
CA THR A 69 -12.15 -2.01 8.07
C THR A 69 -12.04 -1.91 6.56
N ARG A 70 -13.13 -2.17 5.81
CA ARG A 70 -13.16 -1.94 4.36
C ARG A 70 -13.02 -0.46 4.00
N GLN A 71 -13.65 0.43 4.76
CA GLN A 71 -13.47 1.87 4.58
C GLN A 71 -12.04 2.30 4.91
N ALA A 72 -11.50 1.83 6.04
CA ALA A 72 -10.13 2.09 6.45
C ALA A 72 -9.11 1.62 5.40
N TRP A 73 -9.35 0.46 4.76
CA TRP A 73 -8.53 -0.01 3.65
C TRP A 73 -8.52 1.00 2.50
N ARG A 74 -9.70 1.45 2.07
CA ARG A 74 -9.80 2.44 0.96
C ARG A 74 -9.05 3.73 1.28
N GLU A 75 -9.28 4.28 2.47
CA GLU A 75 -8.64 5.53 2.92
C GLU A 75 -7.12 5.39 3.00
N LEU A 76 -6.63 4.30 3.60
CA LEU A 76 -5.21 4.06 3.77
C LEU A 76 -4.50 3.87 2.42
N LEU A 77 -5.11 3.16 1.48
CA LEU A 77 -4.55 2.94 0.15
C LEU A 77 -4.54 4.24 -0.67
N GLN A 78 -5.61 5.02 -0.60
CA GLN A 78 -5.66 6.36 -1.22
C GLN A 78 -4.59 7.29 -0.65
N SER A 79 -4.33 7.26 0.68
CA SER A 79 -3.27 8.06 1.30
C SER A 79 -1.87 7.70 0.80
N GLY A 80 -1.66 6.44 0.38
CA GLY A 80 -0.43 5.97 -0.26
C GLY A 80 -0.39 6.20 -1.78
N ASN A 81 -1.32 6.97 -2.35
CA ASN A 81 -1.53 7.14 -3.80
C ASN A 81 -1.81 5.84 -4.56
N ILE A 82 -2.25 4.79 -3.87
CA ILE A 82 -2.69 3.54 -4.48
C ILE A 82 -4.18 3.69 -4.79
N ARG A 83 -4.50 3.79 -6.08
CA ARG A 83 -5.88 3.85 -6.53
C ARG A 83 -6.56 2.49 -6.31
N SER A 84 -7.79 2.53 -5.83
CA SER A 84 -8.64 1.35 -5.59
C SER A 84 -8.76 0.44 -6.83
N GLU A 85 -8.84 1.05 -8.02
CA GLU A 85 -8.93 0.33 -9.29
C GLU A 85 -7.72 -0.57 -9.57
N ALA A 86 -6.55 -0.26 -9.02
CA ALA A 86 -5.34 -1.07 -9.17
C ALA A 86 -5.38 -2.37 -8.34
N ILE A 87 -6.22 -2.42 -7.31
CA ILE A 87 -6.32 -3.53 -6.35
C ILE A 87 -7.35 -4.55 -6.83
N GLU A 88 -8.46 -4.08 -7.41
CA GLU A 88 -9.49 -4.94 -8.02
C GLU A 88 -8.99 -5.66 -9.29
N ALA A 89 -7.93 -5.13 -9.92
CA ALA A 89 -7.30 -5.72 -11.09
C ALA A 89 -6.32 -6.87 -10.76
N TYR A 90 -6.26 -7.35 -9.51
CA TYR A 90 -5.44 -8.50 -9.12
C TYR A 90 -6.30 -9.74 -8.80
N PRO A 91 -6.02 -10.91 -9.42
CA PRO A 91 -4.95 -11.17 -10.38
C PRO A 91 -5.19 -10.45 -11.72
N PRO A 92 -4.12 -10.11 -12.47
CA PRO A 92 -4.26 -9.48 -13.77
C PRO A 92 -5.20 -10.30 -14.63
N LEU A 93 -6.24 -9.66 -15.16
CA LEU A 93 -7.08 -10.28 -16.19
C LEU A 93 -6.15 -10.76 -17.32
N PRO A 94 -6.36 -11.97 -17.86
CA PRO A 94 -5.68 -12.38 -19.08
C PRO A 94 -5.88 -11.28 -20.13
N VAL A 95 -4.78 -10.84 -20.74
CA VAL A 95 -4.73 -9.77 -21.76
C VAL A 95 -5.66 -10.05 -22.97
N GLU A 96 -6.21 -11.25 -23.08
CA GLU A 96 -6.97 -11.77 -24.22
C GLU A 96 -8.42 -11.31 -24.36
N LEU A 97 -8.99 -10.53 -23.42
CA LEU A 97 -10.40 -10.13 -23.48
C LEU A 97 -10.65 -8.62 -23.62
N GLN A 98 -9.68 -7.84 -24.11
CA GLN A 98 -10.03 -6.52 -24.65
C GLN A 98 -10.65 -6.73 -26.05
N PRO A 99 -11.94 -6.41 -26.26
CA PRO A 99 -12.53 -6.54 -27.58
C PRO A 99 -11.85 -5.57 -28.54
N LEU A 100 -11.26 -6.13 -29.59
CA LEU A 100 -10.76 -5.43 -30.78
C LEU A 100 -11.91 -4.77 -31.55
N TYR A 101 -12.59 -3.73 -31.07
CA TYR A 101 -13.52 -2.92 -31.88
C TYR A 101 -13.75 -1.56 -31.19
N SER A 102 -13.83 -0.40 -31.86
CA SER A 102 -13.80 -0.04 -33.29
C SER A 102 -13.56 1.47 -33.36
N GLY A 103 -12.67 2.02 -34.19
CA GLY A 103 -12.97 2.37 -35.58
C GLY A 103 -13.08 3.90 -35.75
N SER A 104 -12.24 4.49 -36.61
CA SER A 104 -12.54 5.77 -37.27
C SER A 104 -11.67 5.95 -38.53
N THR A 105 -12.32 5.69 -39.68
CA THR A 105 -12.26 6.46 -40.93
C THR A 105 -10.90 6.82 -41.54
N ARG A 106 -10.59 6.21 -42.71
CA ARG A 106 -10.74 6.91 -44.00
C ARG A 106 -10.87 5.90 -45.14
#